data_AF-A0AAD4F1L2-F1
#
_entry.id   AF-A0AAD4F1L2-F1
#
_cell.length_a   1.000
_cell.length_b   1.000
_cell.length_c   1.000
_cell.angle_alpha   90.00
_cell.angle_beta   90.00
_cell.angle_gamma   90.00
#
_symmetry.space_group_name_H-M   'P 1'
#
loop_
_entity.id
_entity.type
_entity.pdbx_description
1 polymer ?
#
loop_
_entity_poly.entity_id
_entity_poly.type
_entity_poly.pdbx_seq_one_letter_code
_entity_poly.pdbx_strand_id
1 'polypeptide(L)'
;MGSSTKKKKEKKKDFQLLKLFRALPPAEIGPNVEKILMYIRGGMTHLSNDIRGDTLNILEWLLDVAGDETVSCPGGWLKTLNSFSSMLGWNPSVGSAMSNKGWTTASKATLGTKKGPEAQVRQLQVLAKFLQTGFRPEAPVPYNPMAYWDNIYRLPGTPNPFAYLNLFGTPRDEDGEMYPDRISRQRIFDTKWRAAITTGMTAAKKEGGNVGRAAAALDRALSGGLG
;
A
#
# COMPACT_ATOMS: atom_id res chain seq x y z
N MET A 1 23.21 13.78 27.00
CA MET A 1 23.68 14.16 25.63
C MET A 1 23.77 12.98 24.62
N GLY A 2 23.23 11.77 24.89
CA GLY A 2 23.37 10.60 23.98
C GLY A 2 22.25 10.33 22.96
N SER A 3 21.16 11.11 22.95
CA SER A 3 19.97 10.81 22.14
C SER A 3 20.09 11.25 20.66
N SER A 4 20.77 12.37 20.40
CA SER A 4 20.89 12.96 19.05
C SER A 4 21.83 12.17 18.13
N THR A 5 22.95 11.68 18.66
CA THR A 5 23.93 10.87 17.92
C THR A 5 23.41 9.48 17.58
N LYS A 6 22.56 8.88 18.43
CA LYS A 6 21.92 7.58 18.17
C LYS A 6 20.90 7.68 17.03
N LYS A 7 20.01 8.69 17.06
CA LYS A 7 19.07 8.98 15.97
C LYS A 7 19.76 9.25 14.62
N LYS A 8 20.89 9.95 14.62
CA LYS A 8 21.64 10.25 13.38
C LYS A 8 22.28 8.99 12.77
N LYS A 9 22.75 8.05 13.60
CA LYS A 9 23.26 6.75 13.13
C LYS A 9 22.15 5.86 12.57
N GLU A 10 20.97 5.89 13.17
CA GLU A 10 19.81 5.07 12.77
C GLU A 10 19.25 5.52 11.41
N LYS A 11 19.00 6.83 11.22
CA LYS A 11 18.62 7.39 9.91
C LYS A 11 19.63 7.11 8.80
N LYS A 12 20.92 7.06 9.14
CA LYS A 12 21.98 6.72 8.18
C LYS A 12 21.88 5.25 7.73
N LYS A 13 21.37 4.34 8.57
CA LYS A 13 21.19 2.91 8.20
C LYS A 13 20.02 2.72 7.26
N ASP A 14 18.88 3.35 7.51
CA ASP A 14 17.67 3.20 6.69
C ASP A 14 17.87 3.75 5.27
N PHE A 15 18.61 4.85 5.14
CA PHE A 15 19.02 5.38 3.83
C PHE A 15 19.99 4.46 3.07
N GLN A 16 20.87 3.74 3.78
CA GLN A 16 21.80 2.79 3.15
C GLN A 16 21.10 1.49 2.75
N LEU A 17 20.08 1.08 3.51
CA LEU A 17 19.24 -0.07 3.14
C LEU A 17 18.47 0.21 1.85
N LEU A 18 17.87 1.39 1.70
CA LEU A 18 17.19 1.77 0.46
C LEU A 18 18.14 1.82 -0.75
N LYS A 19 19.39 2.25 -0.54
CA LYS A 19 20.42 2.21 -1.58
C LYS A 19 20.78 0.78 -1.98
N LEU A 20 20.89 -0.13 -1.02
CA LEU A 20 21.13 -1.54 -1.28
C LEU A 20 19.97 -2.15 -2.09
N PHE A 21 18.72 -1.89 -1.68
CA PHE A 21 17.55 -2.36 -2.40
C PHE A 21 17.50 -1.84 -3.84
N ARG A 22 17.88 -0.59 -4.07
CA ARG A 22 18.00 -0.02 -5.43
C ARG A 22 19.12 -0.62 -6.28
N ALA A 23 20.07 -1.32 -5.67
CA ALA A 23 21.14 -2.01 -6.39
C ALA A 23 20.76 -3.46 -6.78
N LEU A 24 19.65 -3.99 -6.28
CA LEU A 24 19.17 -5.33 -6.63
C LEU A 24 18.52 -5.35 -8.03
N PRO A 25 18.68 -6.42 -8.81
CA PRO A 25 17.96 -6.59 -10.07
C PRO A 25 16.44 -6.57 -9.85
N PRO A 26 15.66 -5.74 -10.56
CA PRO A 26 14.21 -5.67 -10.37
C PRO A 26 13.50 -7.01 -10.52
N ALA A 27 13.99 -7.87 -11.42
CA ALA A 27 13.44 -9.20 -11.68
C ALA A 27 13.49 -10.14 -10.46
N GLU A 28 14.38 -9.91 -9.50
CA GLU A 28 14.52 -10.74 -8.29
C GLU A 28 13.60 -10.30 -7.14
N ILE A 29 12.93 -9.14 -7.29
CA ILE A 29 12.15 -8.53 -6.22
C ILE A 29 10.71 -9.07 -6.21
N GLY A 30 10.07 -9.14 -7.38
CA GLY A 30 8.69 -9.64 -7.56
C GLY A 30 8.36 -10.89 -6.72
N PRO A 31 9.20 -11.93 -6.70
CA PRO A 31 8.96 -13.17 -5.95
C PRO A 31 8.93 -12.99 -4.43
N ASN A 32 9.54 -11.92 -3.93
CA ASN A 32 9.74 -11.65 -2.51
C ASN A 32 8.82 -10.55 -1.98
N VAL A 33 7.97 -9.97 -2.83
CA VAL A 33 7.10 -8.82 -2.53
C VAL A 33 6.21 -9.07 -1.31
N GLU A 34 5.60 -10.25 -1.19
CA GLU A 34 4.73 -10.58 -0.05
C GLU A 34 5.46 -10.46 1.30
N LYS A 35 6.68 -10.98 1.37
CA LYS A 35 7.53 -10.91 2.56
C LYS A 35 7.95 -9.47 2.84
N ILE A 36 8.33 -8.72 1.81
CA ILE A 36 8.71 -7.30 1.94
C ILE A 36 7.51 -6.50 2.46
N LEU A 37 6.31 -6.72 1.93
CA LEU A 37 5.08 -6.04 2.34
C LEU A 37 4.70 -6.34 3.80
N MET A 38 5.01 -7.52 4.32
CA MET A 38 4.84 -7.79 5.76
C MET A 38 5.62 -6.78 6.62
N TYR A 39 6.90 -6.55 6.31
CA TYR A 39 7.73 -5.59 7.04
C TYR A 39 7.29 -4.15 6.80
N ILE A 40 6.87 -3.81 5.57
CA ILE A 40 6.32 -2.48 5.26
C ILE A 40 5.08 -2.21 6.11
N ARG A 41 4.12 -3.14 6.19
CA ARG A 41 2.89 -2.97 6.99
C ARG A 41 3.22 -2.78 8.48
N GLY A 42 4.19 -3.54 9.01
CA GLY A 42 4.70 -3.33 10.37
C GLY A 42 5.34 -1.95 10.56
N GLY A 43 6.13 -1.48 9.59
CA GLY A 43 6.76 -0.17 9.61
C GLY A 43 5.76 1.00 9.51
N MET A 44 4.69 0.85 8.74
CA MET A 44 3.62 1.86 8.61
C MET A 44 2.83 2.07 9.90
N THR A 45 2.75 1.05 10.76
CA THR A 45 2.06 1.10 12.06
C THR A 45 3.03 1.33 13.23
N HIS A 46 4.31 1.54 12.95
CA HIS A 46 5.32 1.75 13.98
C HIS A 46 5.14 3.09 14.72
N LEU A 47 5.44 3.14 16.02
CA LEU A 47 5.25 4.34 16.85
C LEU A 47 6.14 5.53 16.42
N SER A 48 7.36 5.24 15.93
CA SER A 48 8.29 6.25 15.43
C SER A 48 7.89 6.81 14.07
N ASN A 49 7.67 8.13 14.00
CA ASN A 49 7.38 8.85 12.76
C ASN A 49 8.49 8.72 11.72
N ASP A 50 9.75 8.63 12.14
CA ASP A 50 10.89 8.50 11.23
C ASP A 50 10.82 7.14 10.51
N ILE A 51 10.56 6.05 11.25
CA ILE A 51 10.40 4.70 10.69
C ILE A 51 9.20 4.64 9.75
N ARG A 52 8.07 5.27 10.08
CA ARG A 52 6.92 5.34 9.17
C ARG A 52 7.28 6.04 7.86
N GLY A 53 7.99 7.16 7.94
CA GLY A 53 8.44 7.90 6.77
C GLY A 53 9.40 7.09 5.89
N ASP A 54 10.39 6.45 6.49
CA ASP A 54 11.37 5.62 5.77
C ASP A 54 10.70 4.38 5.15
N THR A 55 9.74 3.79 5.85
CA THR A 55 8.94 2.68 5.33
C THR A 55 8.14 3.08 4.09
N LEU A 56 7.57 4.28 4.05
CA LEU A 56 6.88 4.80 2.86
C LEU A 56 7.84 5.01 1.68
N ASN A 57 9.11 5.33 1.92
CA ASN A 57 10.12 5.38 0.86
C ASN A 57 10.42 3.99 0.28
N ILE A 58 10.42 2.95 1.12
CA ILE A 58 10.59 1.57 0.69
C ILE A 58 9.35 1.10 -0.09
N LEU A 59 8.14 1.41 0.38
CA LEU A 59 6.91 1.09 -0.34
C LEU A 59 6.83 1.79 -1.69
N GLU A 60 7.20 3.07 -1.76
CA GLU A 60 7.24 3.80 -3.04
C GLU A 60 8.21 3.15 -4.03
N TRP A 61 9.39 2.73 -3.56
CA TRP A 61 10.36 2.00 -4.38
C TRP A 61 9.83 0.63 -4.81
N LEU A 62 9.17 -0.11 -3.92
CA LEU A 62 8.58 -1.40 -4.25
C LEU A 62 7.52 -1.27 -5.35
N LEU A 63 6.72 -0.20 -5.31
CA LEU A 63 5.75 0.14 -6.35
C LEU A 63 6.41 0.52 -7.69
N ASP A 64 7.63 1.05 -7.68
CA ASP A 64 8.37 1.34 -8.93
C ASP A 64 8.91 0.08 -9.60
N VAL A 65 9.37 -0.90 -8.81
CA VAL A 65 10.09 -2.06 -9.33
C VAL A 65 9.23 -3.31 -9.51
N ALA A 66 8.17 -3.46 -8.71
CA ALA A 66 7.32 -4.65 -8.66
C ALA A 66 5.87 -4.27 -8.31
N GLY A 67 5.34 -3.23 -8.97
CA GLY A 67 4.05 -2.64 -8.65
C GLY A 67 2.88 -3.61 -8.81
N ASP A 68 2.86 -4.36 -9.91
CA ASP A 68 1.77 -5.29 -10.23
C ASP A 68 1.74 -6.45 -9.24
N GLU A 69 2.90 -6.99 -8.88
CA GLU A 69 3.05 -8.00 -7.83
C GLU A 69 2.65 -7.45 -6.46
N THR A 70 2.99 -6.19 -6.16
CA THR A 70 2.68 -5.53 -4.87
C THR A 70 1.19 -5.43 -4.61
N VAL A 71 0.40 -5.11 -5.62
CA VAL A 71 -1.06 -4.96 -5.46
C VAL A 71 -1.81 -6.28 -5.62
N SER A 72 -1.18 -7.31 -6.22
CA SER A 72 -1.83 -8.57 -6.57
C SER A 72 -1.48 -9.75 -5.64
N CYS A 73 -0.37 -9.65 -4.89
CA CYS A 73 0.05 -10.71 -3.97
C CYS A 73 -0.96 -10.91 -2.81
N PRO A 74 -0.87 -12.02 -2.06
CA PRO A 74 -1.75 -12.27 -0.91
C PRO A 74 -1.73 -11.13 0.11
N GLY A 75 -2.90 -10.54 0.37
CA GLY A 75 -3.04 -9.39 1.26
C GLY A 75 -2.25 -8.15 0.81
N GLY A 76 -1.78 -8.10 -0.44
CA GLY A 76 -1.10 -6.95 -1.02
C GLY A 76 -2.05 -5.76 -1.17
N TRP A 77 -3.32 -6.03 -1.49
CA TRP A 77 -4.36 -5.02 -1.62
C TRP A 77 -4.94 -4.59 -0.26
N LEU A 78 -5.79 -5.43 0.36
CA LEU A 78 -6.60 -5.01 1.51
C LEU A 78 -5.78 -4.72 2.77
N LYS A 79 -4.83 -5.58 3.16
CA LYS A 79 -3.98 -5.32 4.35
C LYS A 79 -3.12 -4.08 4.20
N THR A 80 -2.71 -3.73 2.98
CA THR A 80 -1.99 -2.48 2.71
C THR A 80 -2.93 -1.27 2.82
N LEU A 81 -4.15 -1.35 2.27
CA LEU A 81 -5.18 -0.32 2.46
C LEU A 81 -5.55 -0.13 3.94
N ASN A 82 -5.65 -1.20 4.73
CA ASN A 82 -5.87 -1.16 6.17
C ASN A 82 -4.71 -0.47 6.91
N SER A 83 -3.47 -0.70 6.45
CA SER A 83 -2.28 -0.03 7.00
C SER A 83 -2.29 1.47 6.71
N PHE A 84 -2.64 1.88 5.48
CA PHE A 84 -2.84 3.30 5.14
C PHE A 84 -3.97 3.94 5.93
N SER A 85 -5.10 3.25 6.03
CA SER A 85 -6.28 3.69 6.76
C SER A 85 -5.96 3.93 8.24
N SER A 86 -5.22 3.02 8.87
CA SER A 86 -4.75 3.18 10.26
C SER A 86 -3.79 4.35 10.41
N MET A 87 -2.88 4.54 9.45
CA MET A 87 -1.88 5.63 9.47
C MET A 87 -2.52 7.02 9.27
N LEU A 88 -3.55 7.13 8.43
CA LEU A 88 -4.27 8.37 8.13
C LEU A 88 -5.47 8.62 9.07
N GLY A 89 -5.90 7.61 9.82
CA GLY A 89 -7.12 7.65 10.63
C GLY A 89 -8.41 7.59 9.80
N TRP A 90 -8.37 6.97 8.62
CA TRP A 90 -9.49 6.90 7.67
C TRP A 90 -10.12 5.50 7.66
N ASN A 91 -10.59 5.05 8.82
CA ASN A 91 -11.04 3.66 8.97
C ASN A 91 -12.50 3.47 8.52
N PRO A 92 -12.79 2.58 7.54
CA PRO A 92 -14.16 2.37 7.09
C PRO A 92 -15.09 1.80 8.18
N SER A 93 -14.55 1.10 9.18
CA SER A 93 -15.35 0.54 10.28
C SER A 93 -15.67 1.53 11.41
N VAL A 94 -15.00 2.69 11.48
CA VAL A 94 -15.29 3.70 12.52
C VAL A 94 -16.48 4.60 12.17
N GLY A 95 -16.95 4.59 10.92
CA GLY A 95 -18.14 5.33 10.50
C GLY A 95 -19.43 4.82 11.15
N SER A 96 -19.49 3.53 11.52
CA SER A 96 -20.63 2.93 12.24
C SER A 96 -20.56 3.11 13.76
N ALA A 97 -19.36 3.36 14.31
CA ALA A 97 -19.14 3.53 15.75
C ALA A 97 -19.47 4.96 16.27
N MET A 98 -19.90 5.87 15.40
CA MET A 98 -20.26 7.24 15.81
C MET A 98 -21.60 7.31 16.59
N SER A 99 -22.32 6.20 16.70
CA SER A 99 -23.60 6.12 17.45
C SER A 99 -23.45 5.62 18.89
N ASN A 100 -22.34 4.95 19.27
CA ASN A 100 -22.24 4.35 20.61
C ASN A 100 -21.07 4.94 21.41
N LYS A 101 -21.47 5.67 22.45
CA LYS A 101 -20.67 6.24 23.53
C LYS A 101 -20.01 5.12 24.36
N GLY A 102 -19.04 4.42 23.77
CA GLY A 102 -18.27 3.34 24.39
C GLY A 102 -16.77 3.64 24.36
N TRP A 103 -16.05 3.14 25.36
CA TRP A 103 -14.63 3.39 25.72
C TRP A 103 -13.57 3.11 24.62
N THR A 104 -13.96 2.90 23.37
CA THR A 104 -13.07 2.79 22.20
C THR A 104 -13.33 3.92 21.22
N THR A 105 -13.39 5.16 21.73
CA THR A 105 -13.17 6.33 20.88
C THR A 105 -11.69 6.30 20.50
N ALA A 106 -11.36 5.56 19.44
CA ALA A 106 -10.12 5.80 18.72
C ALA A 106 -10.16 7.29 18.42
N SER A 107 -9.33 8.04 19.13
CA SER A 107 -9.21 9.47 18.95
C SER A 107 -8.92 9.70 17.46
N LYS A 108 -8.88 10.95 17.00
CA LYS A 108 -8.06 11.27 15.81
C LYS A 108 -6.57 11.00 16.08
N ALA A 109 -6.22 9.84 16.63
CA ALA A 109 -4.91 9.26 16.75
C ALA A 109 -4.47 8.83 15.35
N THR A 110 -4.31 9.83 14.49
CA THR A 110 -3.17 9.87 13.60
C THR A 110 -1.98 9.52 14.46
N LEU A 111 -1.49 8.28 14.33
CA LEU A 111 -0.30 7.84 15.03
C LEU A 111 0.80 8.86 14.68
N GLY A 112 1.08 9.79 15.58
CA GLY A 112 2.08 10.85 15.46
C GLY A 112 1.80 12.08 14.56
N THR A 113 0.64 12.75 14.63
CA THR A 113 0.44 14.11 14.05
C THR A 113 1.40 15.20 14.55
N LYS A 114 2.30 14.90 15.49
CA LYS A 114 3.33 15.85 15.96
C LYS A 114 4.40 16.21 14.91
N LYS A 115 4.44 15.55 13.73
CA LYS A 115 5.30 15.96 12.59
C LYS A 115 4.50 16.46 11.39
N GLY A 116 3.65 17.46 11.61
CA GLY A 116 3.32 18.48 10.61
C GLY A 116 2.69 18.02 9.27
N PRO A 117 2.43 18.98 8.38
CA PRO A 117 1.80 18.74 7.08
C PRO A 117 2.64 17.86 6.13
N GLU A 118 3.96 17.80 6.31
CA GLU A 118 4.88 17.06 5.41
C GLU A 118 4.70 15.55 5.47
N ALA A 119 4.52 14.99 6.67
CA ALA A 119 4.31 13.55 6.84
C ALA A 119 2.99 13.13 6.18
N GLN A 120 1.92 13.93 6.38
CA GLN A 120 0.62 13.70 5.76
C GLN A 120 0.69 13.82 4.23
N VAL A 121 1.41 14.81 3.68
CA VAL A 121 1.67 14.91 2.23
C VAL A 121 2.29 13.63 1.69
N ARG A 122 3.32 13.11 2.36
CA ARG A 122 4.00 11.88 1.93
C ARG A 122 3.06 10.67 1.96
N GLN A 123 2.26 10.53 3.01
CA GLN A 123 1.26 9.46 3.13
C GLN A 123 0.26 9.51 1.97
N LEU A 124 -0.27 10.70 1.66
CA LEU A 124 -1.21 10.91 0.56
C LEU A 124 -0.60 10.61 -0.80
N GLN A 125 0.65 11.00 -1.04
CA GLN A 125 1.35 10.74 -2.30
C GLN A 125 1.59 9.25 -2.53
N VAL A 126 2.08 8.53 -1.52
CA VAL A 126 2.34 7.09 -1.66
C VAL A 126 1.02 6.31 -1.75
N LEU A 127 -0.04 6.73 -1.05
CA LEU A 127 -1.38 6.17 -1.23
C LEU A 127 -1.89 6.40 -2.66
N ALA A 128 -1.73 7.62 -3.21
CA ALA A 128 -2.14 7.92 -4.58
C ALA A 128 -1.43 7.03 -5.58
N LYS A 129 -0.11 6.83 -5.42
CA LYS A 129 0.68 5.92 -6.25
C LYS A 129 0.20 4.48 -6.12
N PHE A 130 -0.03 4.00 -4.89
CA PHE A 130 -0.55 2.66 -4.64
C PHE A 130 -1.90 2.42 -5.35
N LEU A 131 -2.81 3.39 -5.28
CA LEU A 131 -4.10 3.31 -5.98
C LEU A 131 -3.94 3.38 -7.50
N GLN A 132 -3.05 4.24 -8.02
CA GLN A 132 -2.75 4.29 -9.45
C GLN A 132 -2.22 2.96 -9.97
N THR A 133 -1.30 2.32 -9.23
CA THR A 133 -0.79 0.98 -9.56
C THR A 133 -1.91 -0.06 -9.51
N GLY A 134 -2.73 -0.07 -8.46
CA GLY A 134 -3.83 -1.04 -8.33
C GLY A 134 -4.94 -0.89 -9.35
N PHE A 135 -5.21 0.33 -9.81
CA PHE A 135 -6.22 0.63 -10.82
C PHE A 135 -5.67 0.70 -12.24
N ARG A 136 -4.38 0.44 -12.44
CA ARG A 136 -3.78 0.40 -13.77
C ARG A 136 -4.44 -0.73 -14.59
N PRO A 137 -4.88 -0.47 -15.83
CA PRO A 137 -5.30 -1.53 -16.73
C PRO A 137 -4.19 -2.54 -16.96
N GLU A 138 -4.51 -3.84 -16.94
CA GLU A 138 -3.56 -4.87 -17.32
C GLU A 138 -3.04 -4.62 -18.74
N ALA A 139 -1.73 -4.83 -18.95
CA ALA A 139 -1.19 -4.77 -20.30
C ALA A 139 -1.86 -5.87 -21.14
N PRO A 140 -2.37 -5.55 -22.34
CA PRO A 140 -2.94 -6.56 -23.21
C PRO A 140 -1.86 -7.59 -23.53
N VAL A 141 -2.14 -8.85 -23.21
CA VAL A 141 -1.25 -9.96 -23.57
C VAL A 141 -1.27 -10.08 -25.09
N PRO A 142 -0.11 -10.00 -25.78
CA PRO A 142 -0.06 -10.20 -27.22
C PRO A 142 -0.70 -11.55 -27.58
N TYR A 143 -1.51 -11.57 -28.63
CA TYR A 143 -2.09 -12.81 -29.12
C TYR A 143 -0.96 -13.78 -29.48
N ASN A 144 -0.91 -14.91 -28.79
CA ASN A 144 0.00 -15.99 -29.07
C ASN A 144 -0.85 -17.27 -29.29
N PRO A 145 -0.88 -17.83 -30.52
CA PRO A 145 -1.61 -19.07 -30.81
C PRO A 145 -1.22 -20.24 -29.91
N MET A 146 0.02 -20.25 -29.42
CA MET A 146 0.54 -21.29 -28.53
C MET A 146 0.29 -20.99 -27.05
N ALA A 147 -0.25 -19.83 -26.68
CA ALA A 147 -0.40 -19.44 -25.27
C ALA A 147 -1.19 -20.46 -24.44
N TYR A 148 -2.27 -21.02 -25.00
CA TYR A 148 -3.07 -22.05 -24.34
C TYR A 148 -2.24 -23.31 -24.05
N TRP A 149 -1.54 -23.82 -25.07
CA TRP A 149 -0.73 -25.02 -24.96
C TRP A 149 0.52 -24.82 -24.09
N ASP A 150 1.17 -23.66 -24.23
CA ASP A 150 2.32 -23.26 -23.42
C ASP A 150 1.93 -23.14 -21.94
N ASN A 151 0.74 -22.63 -21.62
CA ASN A 151 0.27 -22.52 -20.23
C ASN A 151 0.05 -23.89 -19.57
N ILE A 152 -0.34 -24.90 -20.35
CA ILE A 152 -0.63 -26.25 -19.84
C ILE A 152 0.64 -27.11 -19.79
N TYR A 153 1.49 -27.04 -20.81
CA TYR A 153 2.56 -28.02 -21.03
C TYR A 153 3.98 -27.48 -20.83
N ARG A 154 4.16 -26.17 -20.57
CA ARG A 154 5.48 -25.62 -20.23
C ARG A 154 5.61 -25.32 -18.75
N LEU A 155 6.84 -25.46 -18.27
CA LEU A 155 7.22 -24.98 -16.94
C LEU A 155 7.07 -23.45 -16.89
N PRO A 156 6.34 -22.91 -15.91
CA PRO A 156 6.23 -21.47 -15.75
C PRO A 156 7.61 -20.84 -15.46
N GLY A 157 7.90 -19.72 -16.12
CA GLY A 157 9.15 -18.97 -15.93
C GLY A 157 9.14 -18.06 -14.69
N THR A 158 8.00 -17.94 -14.01
CA THR A 158 7.86 -17.15 -12.79
C THR A 158 7.99 -18.04 -11.57
N PRO A 159 8.61 -17.54 -10.49
CA PRO A 159 8.63 -18.27 -9.22
C PRO A 159 7.24 -18.26 -8.59
N ASN A 160 6.85 -19.42 -8.06
CA ASN A 160 5.56 -19.68 -7.43
C ASN A 160 4.32 -19.36 -8.31
N PRO A 161 4.22 -19.96 -9.51
CA PRO A 161 3.14 -19.68 -10.48
C PRO A 161 1.75 -20.04 -9.96
N PHE A 162 1.67 -20.94 -8.98
CA PHE A 162 0.42 -21.44 -8.38
C PHE A 162 0.15 -20.86 -6.99
N ALA A 163 0.80 -19.76 -6.61
CA ALA A 163 0.62 -19.11 -5.30
C ALA A 163 -0.85 -18.78 -4.99
N TYR A 164 -1.64 -18.51 -6.03
CA TYR A 164 -3.08 -18.23 -5.93
C TYR A 164 -3.90 -19.41 -5.43
N LEU A 165 -3.45 -20.66 -5.61
CA LEU A 165 -4.15 -21.84 -5.12
C LEU A 165 -4.01 -22.04 -3.60
N ASN A 166 -2.98 -21.43 -2.99
CA ASN A 166 -2.74 -21.49 -1.55
C ASN A 166 -2.71 -22.93 -0.94
N LEU A 167 -2.30 -23.95 -1.72
CA LEU A 167 -2.39 -25.36 -1.33
C LEU A 167 -1.60 -25.72 -0.05
N PHE A 168 -0.53 -24.98 0.23
CA PHE A 168 0.38 -25.23 1.37
C PHE A 168 0.45 -24.04 2.33
N GLY A 169 -0.40 -23.02 2.15
CA GLY A 169 -0.43 -21.84 2.99
C GLY A 169 -1.48 -21.94 4.09
N THR A 170 -1.42 -21.04 5.06
CA THR A 170 -2.53 -20.87 6.01
C THR A 170 -3.79 -20.45 5.27
N PRO A 171 -4.99 -20.89 5.69
CA PRO A 171 -6.24 -20.35 5.18
C PRO A 171 -6.23 -18.83 5.23
N ARG A 172 -6.60 -18.19 4.10
CA ARG A 172 -6.62 -16.74 3.99
C ARG A 172 -7.97 -16.22 4.51
N ASP A 173 -7.89 -15.19 5.34
CA ASP A 173 -9.04 -14.36 5.70
C ASP A 173 -9.39 -13.43 4.54
N GLU A 174 -10.56 -12.77 4.57
CA GLU A 174 -10.95 -11.81 3.53
C GLU A 174 -9.84 -10.80 3.25
N ASP A 175 -9.21 -10.27 4.29
CA ASP A 175 -8.12 -9.28 4.20
C ASP A 175 -6.83 -9.85 3.58
N GLY A 176 -6.61 -11.16 3.71
CA GLY A 176 -5.45 -11.89 3.19
C GLY A 176 -5.61 -12.38 1.76
N GLU A 177 -6.77 -12.17 1.14
CA GLU A 177 -7.09 -12.67 -0.18
C GLU A 177 -6.22 -12.04 -1.28
N MET A 178 -6.09 -12.76 -2.40
CA MET A 178 -5.43 -12.25 -3.61
C MET A 178 -6.43 -11.56 -4.52
N TYR A 179 -6.04 -10.39 -5.04
CA TYR A 179 -6.83 -9.64 -6.01
C TYR A 179 -5.99 -9.44 -7.29
N PRO A 180 -5.88 -10.47 -8.15
CA PRO A 180 -4.97 -10.46 -9.29
C PRO A 180 -5.40 -9.51 -10.40
N ASP A 181 -6.71 -9.30 -10.57
CA ASP A 181 -7.26 -8.43 -11.61
C ASP A 181 -7.73 -7.06 -11.06
N ARG A 182 -7.66 -6.05 -11.93
CA ARG A 182 -8.04 -4.66 -11.67
C ARG A 182 -9.50 -4.57 -11.24
N ILE A 183 -10.39 -5.30 -11.90
CA ILE A 183 -11.84 -5.19 -11.67
C ILE A 183 -12.19 -5.62 -10.25
N SER A 184 -11.61 -6.73 -9.78
CA SER A 184 -11.75 -7.21 -8.41
C SER A 184 -11.19 -6.20 -7.40
N ARG A 185 -10.00 -5.62 -7.68
CA ARG A 185 -9.41 -4.57 -6.84
C ARG A 185 -10.30 -3.31 -6.75
N GLN A 186 -10.85 -2.86 -7.88
CA GLN A 186 -11.77 -1.72 -7.93
C GLN A 186 -13.06 -1.98 -7.18
N ARG A 187 -13.69 -3.15 -7.41
CA ARG A 187 -14.97 -3.51 -6.78
C ARG A 187 -14.86 -3.52 -5.27
N ILE A 188 -13.85 -4.23 -4.74
CA ILE A 188 -13.68 -4.34 -3.29
C ILE A 188 -13.27 -2.98 -2.68
N PHE A 189 -12.48 -2.17 -3.40
CA PHE A 189 -12.14 -0.82 -3.00
C PHE A 189 -13.38 0.09 -2.92
N ASP A 190 -14.22 0.08 -3.96
CA ASP A 190 -15.45 0.87 -4.04
C ASP A 190 -16.40 0.52 -2.90
N THR A 191 -16.56 -0.77 -2.64
CA THR A 191 -17.45 -1.31 -1.59
C THR A 191 -16.99 -0.93 -0.18
N LYS A 192 -15.70 -1.10 0.13
CA LYS A 192 -15.21 -1.03 1.51
C LYS A 192 -14.47 0.28 1.86
N TRP A 193 -13.75 0.91 0.94
CA TRP A 193 -12.84 2.04 1.26
C TRP A 193 -13.23 3.38 0.63
N ARG A 194 -13.96 3.40 -0.48
CA ARG A 194 -14.22 4.65 -1.22
C ARG A 194 -14.84 5.74 -0.35
N ALA A 195 -15.84 5.42 0.46
CA ALA A 195 -16.51 6.41 1.31
C ALA A 195 -15.56 7.03 2.34
N ALA A 196 -14.78 6.21 3.04
CA ALA A 196 -13.85 6.67 4.07
C ALA A 196 -12.70 7.51 3.48
N ILE A 197 -12.09 7.02 2.39
CA ILE A 197 -10.99 7.72 1.71
C ILE A 197 -11.48 9.03 1.08
N THR A 198 -12.66 9.04 0.45
CA THR A 198 -13.22 10.27 -0.14
C THR A 198 -13.46 11.32 0.94
N THR A 199 -14.03 10.91 2.08
CA THR A 199 -14.27 11.81 3.22
C THR A 199 -12.95 12.39 3.75
N GLY A 200 -11.97 11.53 4.05
CA GLY A 200 -10.67 11.96 4.55
C GLY A 200 -9.91 12.86 3.57
N MET A 201 -9.99 12.55 2.28
CA MET A 201 -9.42 13.36 1.20
C MET A 201 -10.10 14.73 1.08
N THR A 202 -11.43 14.81 1.17
CA THR A 202 -12.13 16.11 1.12
C THR A 202 -11.77 17.00 2.32
N ALA A 203 -11.56 16.41 3.50
CA ALA A 203 -11.05 17.13 4.67
C ALA A 203 -9.63 17.64 4.42
N ALA A 204 -8.73 16.79 3.91
CA ALA A 204 -7.36 17.17 3.57
C ALA A 204 -7.28 18.24 2.46
N LYS A 205 -8.22 18.24 1.50
CA LYS A 205 -8.35 19.33 0.50
C LYS A 205 -8.66 20.68 1.14
N LYS A 206 -9.53 20.70 2.16
CA LYS A 206 -9.91 21.92 2.90
C LYS A 206 -8.77 22.51 3.74
N GLU A 207 -7.82 21.69 4.18
CA GLU A 207 -6.62 22.16 4.89
C GLU A 207 -5.69 23.02 4.01
N GLY A 208 -5.79 22.89 2.68
CA GLY A 208 -5.06 23.73 1.73
C GLY A 208 -3.54 23.47 1.70
N GLY A 209 -2.80 24.37 1.06
CA GLY A 209 -1.34 24.30 0.96
C GLY A 209 -0.83 23.03 0.28
N ASN A 210 0.27 22.46 0.80
CA ASN A 210 0.89 21.25 0.25
C ASN A 210 0.01 20.00 0.46
N VAL A 211 -0.69 19.92 1.60
CA VAL A 211 -1.60 18.81 1.94
C VAL A 211 -2.77 18.77 0.96
N GLY A 212 -3.39 19.93 0.70
CA GLY A 212 -4.48 20.03 -0.27
C GLY A 212 -4.06 19.63 -1.69
N ARG A 213 -2.83 19.97 -2.12
CA ARG A 213 -2.29 19.53 -3.42
C ARG A 213 -2.07 18.01 -3.48
N ALA A 214 -1.56 17.41 -2.40
CA ALA A 214 -1.40 15.96 -2.32
C ALA A 214 -2.77 15.25 -2.32
N ALA A 215 -3.77 15.79 -1.63
CA ALA A 215 -5.14 15.28 -1.65
C ALA A 215 -5.79 15.41 -3.03
N ALA A 216 -5.49 16.46 -3.80
CA ALA A 216 -5.93 16.58 -5.19
C ALA A 216 -5.25 15.55 -6.12
N ALA A 217 -3.99 15.17 -5.86
CA ALA A 217 -3.35 14.09 -6.61
C ALA A 217 -4.00 12.72 -6.32
N LEU A 218 -4.37 12.48 -5.05
CA LEU A 218 -5.13 11.28 -4.66
C LEU A 218 -6.52 11.25 -5.32
N ASP A 219 -7.19 12.39 -5.41
CA ASP A 219 -8.48 12.52 -6.09
C ASP A 219 -8.40 12.13 -7.56
N ARG A 220 -7.36 12.61 -8.26
CA ARG A 220 -7.11 12.23 -9.66
C ARG A 220 -6.86 10.73 -9.80
N ALA A 221 -6.13 10.13 -8.86
CA ALA A 221 -5.91 8.68 -8.85
C ALA A 221 -7.22 7.89 -8.71
N LEU A 222 -8.15 8.37 -7.87
CA LEU A 222 -9.47 7.77 -7.70
C LEU A 222 -10.35 7.94 -8.94
N SER A 223 -10.46 9.17 -9.46
CA SER A 223 -11.30 9.45 -10.62
C SER A 223 -10.81 8.77 -11.89
N GLY A 224 -9.50 8.78 -12.14
CA GLY A 224 -8.92 8.08 -13.29
C GLY A 224 -8.88 6.57 -13.12
N GLY A 225 -8.89 6.08 -11.89
CA GLY A 225 -8.82 4.67 -11.57
C GLY A 225 -10.18 3.96 -11.61
N LEU A 226 -11.25 4.61 -11.15
CA LEU A 226 -12.63 4.05 -11.08
C LEU A 226 -13.51 4.39 -12.29
N GLY A 227 -12.98 5.20 -13.22
CA GLY A 227 -13.60 5.48 -14.52
C GLY A 227 -13.39 4.39 -15.56
#